data_AF-A0A7W8P6K1-F1
#
_entry.id   AF-A0A7W8P6K1-F1
#
_cell.length_a   1.000
_cell.length_b   1.000
_cell.length_c   1.000
_cell.angle_alpha   90.00
_cell.angle_beta   90.00
_cell.angle_gamma   90.00
#
_symmetry.space_group_name_H-M   'P 1'
#
loop_
_entity.id
_entity.type
_entity.pdbx_description
1 polymer ?
#
loop_
_entity_poly.entity_id
_entity_poly.type
_entity_poly.pdbx_seq_one_letter_code
_entity_poly.pdbx_strand_id
1 'polypeptide(L)' 'MTYNGSLAANFAYSNAKGHSTQNCAKFVRQAIQWGGVTVAPTNSAKDYGSHLVQAGFYEVSGPVRKVMSS' A
#
# COMPACT_ATOMS: atom_id res chain seq x y z
N MET A 1 8.81 -7.34 -12.35
CA MET A 1 7.73 -6.35 -12.59
C MET A 1 8.06 -5.10 -11.81
N THR A 2 7.88 -3.92 -12.41
CA THR A 2 8.17 -2.63 -11.76
C THR A 2 6.94 -2.15 -11.00
N TYR A 3 7.08 -1.86 -9.71
CA TYR A 3 6.01 -1.29 -8.88
C TYR A 3 5.68 0.14 -9.31
N ASN A 4 4.39 0.48 -9.43
CA ASN A 4 3.90 1.83 -9.70
C ASN A 4 3.15 2.39 -8.48
N GLY A 5 3.86 3.20 -7.67
CA GLY A 5 3.30 3.81 -6.47
C GLY A 5 2.20 4.83 -6.73
N SER A 6 2.19 5.51 -7.89
CA SER A 6 1.14 6.46 -8.26
C SER A 6 -0.20 5.73 -8.49
N LEU A 7 -0.17 4.60 -9.21
CA LEU A 7 -1.36 3.77 -9.43
C LEU A 7 -1.91 3.19 -8.12
N ALA A 8 -1.03 2.73 -7.23
CA ALA A 8 -1.42 2.28 -5.90
C ALA A 8 -2.09 3.40 -5.09
N ALA A 9 -1.48 4.58 -5.03
CA ALA A 9 -2.04 5.73 -4.30
C ALA A 9 -3.39 6.17 -4.88
N ASN A 10 -3.52 6.22 -6.21
CA ASN A 10 -4.78 6.55 -6.87
C ASN A 10 -5.87 5.51 -6.61
N PHE A 11 -5.52 4.22 -6.61
CA PHE A 11 -6.45 3.15 -6.26
C PHE A 11 -6.93 3.30 -4.81
N ALA A 12 -6.02 3.54 -3.86
CA ALA A 12 -6.38 3.76 -2.47
C ALA A 12 -7.33 4.95 -2.28
N TYR A 13 -7.05 6.06 -2.96
CA TYR A 13 -7.89 7.26 -2.93
C TYR A 13 -9.28 6.99 -3.52
N SER A 14 -9.35 6.40 -4.71
CA SER A 14 -10.61 6.13 -5.42
C SER A 14 -11.50 5.11 -4.70
N ASN A 15 -10.90 4.24 -3.88
CA ASN A 15 -11.62 3.21 -3.11
C ASN A 15 -11.83 3.56 -1.64
N ALA A 16 -11.45 4.78 -1.22
CA ALA A 16 -11.66 5.24 0.14
C ALA A 16 -13.15 5.24 0.50
N LYS A 17 -13.47 4.84 1.73
CA LYS A 17 -14.83 4.87 2.26
C LYS A 17 -15.05 6.16 3.04
N GLY A 18 -16.31 6.62 3.13
CA GLY A 18 -16.66 7.85 3.87
C GLY A 18 -16.41 7.79 5.38
N HIS A 19 -16.13 6.60 5.93
CA HIS A 19 -15.75 6.38 7.33
C HIS A 19 -14.84 5.15 7.45
N SER A 20 -14.18 5.01 8.61
CA SER A 20 -13.31 3.85 8.88
C SER A 20 -14.12 2.56 8.99
N THR A 21 -13.78 1.58 8.16
CA THR A 21 -14.38 0.24 8.18
C THR A 21 -13.50 -0.78 8.90
N GLN A 22 -12.48 -0.35 9.67
CA GLN A 22 -11.52 -1.21 10.37
C GLN A 22 -10.75 -2.20 9.46
N ASN A 23 -10.72 -1.96 8.16
CA ASN A 23 -10.13 -2.84 7.15
C ASN A 23 -8.90 -2.22 6.47
N CYS A 24 -8.25 -1.24 7.10
CA CYS A 24 -7.14 -0.47 6.51
C CYS A 24 -6.06 -1.36 5.87
N ALA A 25 -5.63 -2.40 6.57
CA ALA A 25 -4.69 -3.42 6.09
C ALA A 25 -5.10 -4.04 4.74
N LYS A 26 -6.38 -4.42 4.61
CA LYS A 26 -6.91 -5.04 3.39
C LYS A 26 -6.89 -4.06 2.22
N PHE A 27 -7.38 -2.83 2.44
CA PHE A 27 -7.47 -1.82 1.38
C PHE A 27 -6.07 -1.37 0.91
N VAL A 28 -5.12 -1.17 1.84
CA VAL A 28 -3.74 -0.81 1.47
C VAL A 28 -3.06 -1.94 0.71
N ARG A 29 -3.23 -3.21 1.11
CA ARG A 29 -2.71 -4.36 0.35
C ARG A 29 -3.26 -4.40 -1.07
N GLN A 30 -4.57 -4.19 -1.24
CA GLN A 30 -5.20 -4.17 -2.57
C GLN A 30 -4.65 -3.05 -3.44
N ALA A 31 -4.38 -1.87 -2.85
CA ALA A 31 -3.73 -0.78 -3.55
C ALA A 31 -2.31 -1.13 -4.02
N ILE A 32 -1.49 -1.75 -3.16
CA ILE A 32 -0.13 -2.19 -3.52
C ILE A 32 -0.19 -3.25 -4.65
N GLN A 33 -1.15 -4.18 -4.58
CA GLN A 33 -1.40 -5.17 -5.63
C GLN A 33 -1.78 -4.51 -6.96
N TRP A 34 -2.62 -3.49 -6.93
CA TRP A 34 -2.96 -2.70 -8.12
C TRP A 34 -1.76 -1.95 -8.70
N GLY A 35 -0.82 -1.55 -7.84
CA GLY A 35 0.48 -1.01 -8.24
C GLY A 35 1.46 -2.03 -8.82
N GLY A 36 1.09 -3.32 -8.89
CA GLY A 36 1.88 -4.36 -9.53
C GLY A 36 2.77 -5.21 -8.61
N VAL A 37 2.63 -5.09 -7.28
CA VAL A 37 3.34 -5.94 -6.31
C VAL A 37 2.35 -6.63 -5.39
N THR A 38 2.44 -7.96 -5.28
CA THR A 38 1.61 -8.72 -4.35
C THR A 38 2.31 -8.84 -3.01
N VAL A 39 1.63 -8.41 -1.94
CA VAL A 39 2.08 -8.59 -0.55
C VAL A 39 1.22 -9.65 0.13
N ALA A 40 1.84 -10.58 0.84
CA ALA A 40 1.13 -11.64 1.56
C ALA A 40 0.19 -11.04 2.62
N PRO A 41 -1.05 -11.56 2.78
CA PRO A 41 -1.98 -11.07 3.80
C PRO A 41 -1.47 -11.34 5.22
N THR A 42 -1.87 -10.48 6.16
CA THR A 42 -1.80 -10.71 7.61
C THR A 42 -3.07 -10.18 8.28
N ASN A 43 -3.35 -10.67 9.49
CA ASN A 43 -4.54 -10.35 10.27
C ASN A 43 -4.52 -8.94 10.87
N SER A 44 -3.34 -8.32 11.01
CA SER A 44 -3.21 -6.98 11.59
C SER A 44 -2.34 -6.06 10.77
N ALA A 45 -2.72 -4.78 10.71
CA ALA A 45 -1.96 -3.75 10.00
C ALA A 45 -0.52 -3.59 10.55
N LYS A 46 -0.35 -3.76 11.86
CA LYS A 46 0.96 -3.62 12.54
C LYS A 46 1.98 -4.68 12.11
N ASP A 47 1.52 -5.82 11.61
CA ASP A 47 2.38 -6.96 11.26
C ASP A 47 2.90 -6.89 9.80
N TYR A 48 2.46 -5.88 9.02
CA TYR A 48 2.84 -5.79 7.60
C TYR A 48 4.30 -5.42 7.34
N GLY A 49 5.05 -4.94 8.35
CA GLY A 49 6.44 -4.50 8.15
C GLY A 49 7.32 -5.57 7.47
N SER A 50 7.35 -6.78 8.02
CA SER A 50 8.13 -7.89 7.45
C SER A 50 7.60 -8.37 6.09
N HIS A 51 6.27 -8.33 5.88
CA HIS A 51 5.64 -8.72 4.63
C HIS A 51 5.98 -7.74 3.49
N LEU A 52 6.08 -6.45 3.80
CA LEU A 52 6.50 -5.43 2.85
C LEU A 52 7.96 -5.61 2.46
N VAL A 53 8.84 -5.87 3.43
CA VAL A 53 10.27 -6.14 3.17
C VAL A 53 10.45 -7.38 2.29
N GLN A 54 9.71 -8.46 2.57
CA GLN A 54 9.73 -9.68 1.74
C GLN A 54 9.23 -9.43 0.30
N ALA A 55 8.34 -8.46 0.10
CA ALA A 55 7.87 -8.04 -1.22
C ALA A 55 8.84 -7.07 -1.94
N GLY A 56 9.99 -6.76 -1.35
CA GLY A 56 11.03 -5.90 -1.93
C GLY A 56 10.91 -4.42 -1.59
N PHE A 57 10.02 -4.04 -0.66
CA PHE A 57 10.03 -2.69 -0.08
C PHE A 57 11.16 -2.55 0.94
N TYR A 58 11.51 -1.30 1.25
CA TYR A 58 12.49 -0.98 2.28
C TYR A 58 11.96 0.16 3.16
N GLU A 59 12.49 0.22 4.37
CA GLU A 59 12.15 1.27 5.32
C GLU A 59 12.71 2.62 4.85
N VAL A 60 11.88 3.66 4.92
CA VAL A 60 12.27 5.02 4.57
C VAL A 60 12.01 5.93 5.76
N SER A 61 12.94 6.86 6.00
CA SER A 61 12.78 7.95 6.95
C SER A 61 12.82 9.29 6.20
N GLY A 62 12.17 10.31 6.77
CA GLY A 62 12.08 11.63 6.17
C GLY A 62 10.70 11.95 5.56
N PRO A 63 10.62 12.97 4.70
CA PRO A 63 9.33 13.47 4.22
C PRO A 63 8.60 12.46 3.35
N VAL A 64 7.29 12.34 3.55
CA VAL A 64 6.43 11.47 2.74
C VAL A 64 6.42 11.96 1.30
N ARG A 65 6.76 11.09 0.36
CA ARG A 65 6.65 11.37 -1.08
C ARG A 65 5.29 10.92 -1.58
N LYS A 66 4.42 11.88 -1.91
CA LYS A 66 3.25 11.57 -2.73
C LYS A 66 3.74 11.45 -4.17
N VAL A 67 3.66 10.24 -4.73
CA VAL A 67 3.95 10.01 -6.15
C VAL A 67 2.80 10.64 -6.94
N MET A 68 2.93 11.94 -7.23
CA MET A 68 2.01 12.62 -8.15
C MET A 68 2.45 12.25 -9.56
N SER A 69 1.54 11.62 -10.32
CA SER A 69 1.71 11.50 -11.76
C SER A 69 1.65 12.92 -12.36
N SER A 70 2.69 13.30 -13.09
CA SER A 70 2.67 14.45 -14.01
C SER A 70 1.66 14.24 -15.14
#